data_AF-A0A2N1ND24-F1
#
_entry.id   AF-A0A2N1ND24-F1
#
_cell.length_a   1.000
_cell.length_b   1.000
_cell.length_c   1.000
_cell.angle_alpha   90.00
_cell.angle_beta   90.00
_cell.angle_gamma   90.00
#
_symmetry.space_group_name_H-M   'P 1'
#
loop_
_entity.id
_entity.type
_entity.pdbx_description
1 polymer ?
#
loop_
_entity_poly.entity_id
_entity_poly.type
_entity_poly.pdbx_seq_one_letter_code
_entity_poly.pdbx_strand_id
1 'polypeptide(L)'
;MFQDTTAWFSSSVDRTYVDLWRKNGGRIEDKYKDDKLPEYLFSIDPEEHDTQRLIRHISYIVIHPEWIFDTIIDKKRKPIDKYLLLNYDFRKFWTSNF
;
A
#
# COMPACT_ATOMS: atom_id res chain seq x y z
N MET A 1 -13.98 9.66 -2.96
CA MET A 1 -13.75 8.19 -2.93
C MET A 1 -12.72 7.82 -1.86
N PHE A 2 -11.58 8.50 -1.86
CA PHE A 2 -10.48 8.29 -0.91
C PHE A 2 -10.33 9.47 0.06
N GLN A 3 -11.45 10.11 0.40
CA GLN A 3 -11.42 11.29 1.25
C GLN A 3 -10.96 10.89 2.65
N ASP A 4 -10.09 11.72 3.22
CA ASP A 4 -9.45 11.53 4.53
C ASP A 4 -8.58 10.29 4.67
N THR A 5 -8.37 9.53 3.59
CA THR A 5 -7.44 8.39 3.59
C THR A 5 -6.05 8.77 3.12
N THR A 6 -5.03 8.25 3.79
CA THR A 6 -3.62 8.46 3.45
C THR A 6 -3.03 7.25 2.74
N ALA A 7 -2.15 7.50 1.77
CA ALA A 7 -1.42 6.44 1.09
C ALA A 7 0.05 6.79 0.92
N TRP A 8 0.89 5.75 0.94
CA TRP A 8 2.25 5.79 0.43
C TRP A 8 2.32 5.02 -0.88
N PHE A 9 3.21 5.47 -1.76
CA PHE A 9 3.48 4.87 -3.06
C PHE A 9 4.97 4.58 -3.17
N SER A 10 5.32 3.34 -3.50
CA SER A 10 6.70 2.99 -3.82
C SER A 10 7.15 3.65 -5.12
N SER A 11 8.47 3.64 -5.33
CA SER A 11 9.06 4.22 -6.54
C SER A 11 8.67 3.44 -7.80
N SER A 12 8.22 2.19 -7.63
CA SER A 12 7.76 1.34 -8.74
C SER A 12 6.33 1.69 -9.21
N VAL A 13 5.55 2.45 -8.45
CA VAL A 13 4.19 2.84 -8.87
C VAL A 13 4.22 4.00 -9.86
N ASP A 14 3.53 3.82 -11.00
CA ASP A 14 3.38 4.88 -12.00
C ASP A 14 2.63 6.10 -11.44
N ARG A 15 3.07 7.30 -11.84
CA ARG A 15 2.50 8.59 -11.41
C ARG A 15 1.00 8.71 -11.72
N THR A 16 0.51 8.00 -12.73
CA THR A 16 -0.92 7.98 -13.08
C THR A 16 -1.78 7.53 -11.90
N TYR A 17 -1.35 6.50 -11.16
CA TYR A 17 -2.08 6.01 -9.98
C TYR A 17 -2.05 7.01 -8.82
N VAL A 18 -0.90 7.65 -8.63
CA VAL A 18 -0.67 8.73 -7.64
C VAL A 18 -1.62 9.90 -7.90
N ASP A 19 -1.73 10.31 -9.17
CA ASP A 19 -2.62 11.38 -9.60
C ASP A 19 -4.10 10.99 -9.46
N LEU A 20 -4.46 9.75 -9.82
CA LEU A 20 -5.81 9.22 -9.64
C LEU A 20 -6.23 9.24 -8.17
N TRP A 21 -5.33 8.84 -7.26
CA TRP A 21 -5.56 8.90 -5.82
C TRP A 21 -5.87 10.31 -5.35
N ARG A 22 -4.99 11.28 -5.68
CA ARG A 22 -5.15 12.70 -5.31
C ARG A 22 -6.43 13.31 -5.86
N LYS A 23 -6.71 13.09 -7.15
CA LYS A 23 -7.93 13.60 -7.82
C LYS A 23 -9.22 13.08 -7.17
N ASN A 24 -9.15 11.94 -6.50
CA ASN A 24 -10.28 11.28 -5.84
C ASN A 24 -10.35 11.52 -4.31
N GLY A 25 -9.58 12.50 -3.82
CA GLY A 25 -9.58 12.99 -2.45
C GLY A 25 -8.52 12.38 -1.53
N GLY A 26 -7.69 11.48 -2.06
CA GLY A 26 -6.65 10.80 -1.30
C GLY A 26 -5.47 11.71 -0.96
N ARG A 27 -4.91 11.55 0.23
CA ARG A 27 -3.72 12.27 0.69
C ARG A 27 -2.49 11.38 0.54
N ILE A 28 -1.35 11.97 0.21
CA ILE A 28 -0.10 11.24 0.05
C ILE A 28 0.79 11.55 1.24
N GLU A 29 1.35 10.51 1.85
CA GLU A 29 2.24 10.61 3.01
C GLU A 29 3.56 9.89 2.73
N ASP A 30 4.54 10.66 2.27
CA ASP A 30 5.88 10.15 1.90
C ASP A 30 6.83 10.03 3.10
N LYS A 31 6.39 10.50 4.29
CA LYS A 31 7.21 10.50 5.51
C LYS A 31 6.67 9.47 6.48
N TYR A 32 7.43 8.42 6.70
CA TYR A 32 7.28 7.57 7.87
C TYR A 32 7.71 8.39 9.08
N LYS A 33 6.75 8.79 9.91
CA LYS A 33 7.07 9.10 11.30
C LYS A 33 6.93 7.79 12.05
N ASP A 34 7.89 7.49 12.92
CA ASP A 34 8.02 6.20 13.60
C ASP A 34 6.73 5.71 14.31
N ASP A 35 5.72 6.57 14.49
CA ASP A 35 4.43 6.25 15.10
C ASP A 35 3.19 6.47 14.22
N LYS A 36 3.33 6.96 12.98
CA LYS A 36 2.19 7.25 12.10
C LYS A 36 2.47 6.85 10.66
N LEU A 37 1.71 5.86 10.21
CA LEU A 37 1.80 5.32 8.87
C LEU A 37 0.56 5.67 8.06
N PRO A 38 0.71 5.70 6.73
CA PRO A 38 -0.43 5.81 5.85
C PRO A 38 -1.32 4.56 5.94
N GLU A 39 -2.61 4.74 5.70
CA GLU A 39 -3.59 3.65 5.71
C GLU A 39 -3.38 2.65 4.57
N TYR A 40 -2.87 3.12 3.42
CA TYR A 40 -2.62 2.30 2.23
C TYR A 40 -1.16 2.37 1.81
N LEU A 41 -0.61 1.23 1.40
CA LEU A 41 0.76 1.10 0.92
C LEU A 41 0.69 0.46 -0.46
N PHE A 42 1.12 1.19 -1.48
CA PHE A 42 1.06 0.72 -2.86
C PHE A 42 2.45 0.43 -3.41
N SER A 43 2.59 -0.72 -4.05
CA SER A 43 3.75 -1.08 -4.87
C SER A 43 3.29 -1.93 -6.05
N ILE A 44 4.10 -2.03 -7.10
CA ILE A 44 3.92 -3.05 -8.16
C ILE A 44 4.93 -4.20 -8.02
N ASP A 45 5.99 -3.99 -7.24
CA ASP A 45 7.10 -4.90 -7.12
C ASP A 45 7.33 -5.23 -5.64
N PRO A 46 7.08 -6.49 -5.22
CA PRO A 46 7.28 -6.92 -3.85
C PRO A 46 8.76 -6.93 -3.45
N GLU A 47 9.70 -7.06 -4.39
CA GLU A 47 11.15 -7.14 -4.13
C GLU A 47 11.84 -5.77 -4.19
N GLU A 48 11.10 -4.72 -4.57
CA GLU A 48 11.63 -3.37 -4.67
C GLU A 48 12.16 -2.88 -3.32
N HIS A 49 13.30 -2.20 -3.36
CA HIS A 49 14.09 -1.85 -2.18
C HIS A 49 13.30 -1.05 -1.14
N ASP A 50 12.48 -0.08 -1.56
CA ASP A 50 11.70 0.76 -0.64
C ASP A 50 10.54 -0.02 -0.03
N THR A 51 9.89 -0.87 -0.81
CA THR A 51 8.88 -1.83 -0.36
C THR A 51 9.47 -2.80 0.68
N GLN A 52 10.62 -3.39 0.40
CA GLN A 52 11.32 -4.30 1.32
C GLN A 52 11.77 -3.60 2.60
N ARG A 53 12.27 -2.36 2.49
CA ARG A 53 12.65 -1.55 3.65
C ARG A 53 11.45 -1.31 4.56
N LEU A 54 10.30 -0.95 4.00
CA LEU A 54 9.08 -0.71 4.76
C LEU A 54 8.59 -1.98 5.48
N ILE A 55 8.52 -3.10 4.75
CA ILE A 55 7.99 -4.38 5.26
C ILE A 55 8.88 -4.96 6.37
N ARG A 56 10.20 -4.79 6.28
CA ARG A 56 11.14 -5.30 7.31
C ARG A 56 11.00 -4.61 8.65
N HIS A 57 10.47 -3.39 8.69
CA HIS A 57 10.30 -2.70 9.94
C HIS A 57 8.95 -3.03 10.59
N ILE A 58 7.92 -3.38 9.79
CA ILE A 58 6.56 -3.47 10.31
C ILE A 58 5.68 -4.41 9.46
N SER A 59 4.84 -5.20 10.14
CA SER A 59 3.88 -6.12 9.54
C SER A 59 2.81 -5.36 8.76
N TYR A 60 2.88 -5.36 7.43
CA TYR A 60 1.92 -4.62 6.62
C TYR A 60 1.48 -5.33 5.35
N ILE A 61 0.29 -4.90 4.94
CA ILE A 61 -0.37 -5.24 3.69
C ILE A 61 0.09 -4.23 2.63
N VAL A 62 0.77 -4.74 1.60
CA VAL A 62 1.13 -3.96 0.40
C VAL A 62 0.19 -4.37 -0.72
N ILE A 63 -0.42 -3.36 -1.36
CA ILE A 63 -1.50 -3.52 -2.32
C ILE A 63 -1.03 -3.09 -3.71
N HIS A 64 -1.43 -3.81 -4.75
CA HIS A 64 -1.21 -3.43 -6.13
C HIS A 64 -2.05 -2.19 -6.50
N PRO A 65 -1.48 -1.16 -7.15
CA PRO A 65 -2.16 0.10 -7.41
C PRO A 65 -3.36 -0.01 -8.37
N GLU A 66 -3.50 -1.11 -9.13
CA GLU A 66 -4.72 -1.38 -9.93
C GLU A 66 -6.00 -1.35 -9.08
N TRP A 67 -5.91 -1.66 -7.78
CA TRP A 67 -7.04 -1.52 -6.86
C TRP A 67 -7.65 -0.12 -6.86
N ILE A 68 -6.82 0.92 -7.02
CA ILE A 68 -7.25 2.32 -7.09
C ILE A 68 -8.11 2.52 -8.34
N PHE A 69 -7.63 2.04 -9.48
CA PHE A 69 -8.29 2.18 -10.77
C PHE A 69 -9.64 1.46 -10.78
N ASP A 70 -9.67 0.18 -10.39
CA ASP A 70 -10.90 -0.62 -10.33
C ASP A 70 -11.92 -0.06 -9.35
N THR A 71 -11.44 0.47 -8.21
CA THR A 71 -12.30 1.12 -7.23
C THR A 71 -12.96 2.38 -7.81
N ILE A 72 -12.19 3.21 -8.53
CA ILE A 72 -12.71 4.44 -9.16
C ILE A 72 -13.72 4.11 -10.26
N ILE A 73 -13.39 3.18 -11.16
CA ILE A 73 -14.25 2.84 -12.31
C ILE A 73 -15.60 2.31 -11.84
N ASP A 74 -15.58 1.38 -10.90
CA ASP A 74 -16.81 0.77 -10.39
C ASP A 74 -17.52 1.66 -9.37
N LYS A 75 -16.95 2.84 -9.08
CA LYS A 75 -17.44 3.81 -8.08
C LYS A 75 -17.71 3.17 -6.71
N LYS A 76 -16.99 2.09 -6.40
CA LYS A 76 -17.15 1.30 -5.18
C LYS A 76 -15.79 0.75 -4.74
N ARG A 77 -15.49 0.86 -3.44
CA ARG A 77 -14.28 0.26 -2.85
C ARG A 77 -14.26 -1.25 -3.09
N LYS A 78 -13.23 -1.72 -3.79
CA LYS A 78 -13.00 -3.15 -4.02
C LYS A 78 -12.44 -3.81 -2.76
N PRO A 79 -12.68 -5.11 -2.54
CA PRO A 79 -11.93 -5.86 -1.55
C PRO A 79 -10.45 -5.88 -1.93
N ILE A 80 -9.56 -5.65 -0.96
CA ILE A 80 -8.11 -5.55 -1.19
C ILE A 80 -7.45 -6.91 -1.40
N ASP A 81 -8.09 -8.01 -0.98
CA ASP A 81 -7.53 -9.37 -0.93
C ASP A 81 -6.97 -9.84 -2.28
N LYS A 82 -7.63 -9.44 -3.37
CA LYS A 82 -7.22 -9.81 -4.74
C LYS A 82 -6.03 -9.02 -5.29
N TYR A 83 -5.65 -7.96 -4.58
CA TYR A 83 -4.62 -7.01 -4.99
C TYR A 83 -3.45 -7.04 -4.00
N LEU A 84 -3.44 -7.95 -3.04
CA LEU A 84 -2.34 -8.11 -2.10
C LEU A 84 -1.09 -8.59 -2.85
N LEU A 85 -0.03 -7.79 -2.83
CA LEU A 85 1.28 -8.22 -3.31
C LEU A 85 2.05 -8.95 -2.22
N LEU A 86 2.00 -8.40 -1.01
CA LEU A 86 2.63 -8.99 0.16
C LEU A 86 1.72 -8.80 1.36
N ASN A 87 1.57 -9.89 2.11
CA ASN A 87 0.93 -9.90 3.42
C ASN A 87 1.95 -10.45 4.42
N TYR A 88 2.81 -9.56 4.92
CA TYR A 88 3.88 -9.97 5.83
C TYR A 88 3.34 -9.95 7.26
N ASP A 89 3.03 -11.13 7.80
CA ASP A 89 2.65 -11.32 9.20
C ASP A 89 3.92 -11.59 10.03
N PHE A 90 4.40 -10.58 10.77
CA PHE A 90 5.60 -10.71 11.62
C PHE A 90 5.47 -11.84 12.64
N ARG A 91 4.24 -12.28 12.98
CA ARG A 91 4.00 -13.33 13.97
C ARG A 91 4.36 -14.74 13.47
N LYS A 92 4.51 -14.94 12.16
CA LYS A 92 4.85 -16.27 11.61
C LYS A 92 6.36 -16.56 11.57
N PHE A 93 7.22 -15.56 11.67
CA PHE A 93 8.67 -15.76 11.62
C PHE A 93 9.27 -16.30 12.93
N TRP A 94 8.55 -16.19 14.05
CA TRP A 94 9.03 -16.67 15.36
C TRP A 94 8.65 -18.12 15.70
N THR A 95 7.84 -18.79 14.87
CA THR A 95 7.41 -20.19 15.11
C THR A 95 8.13 -21.25 14.27
N SER A 96 9.06 -20.87 13.40
CA SER A 96 9.76 -21.83 12.52
C SER A 96 11.20 -22.17 12.95
N ASN A 97 11.60 -21.77 14.17
CA ASN A 97 12.93 -22.04 14.73
C ASN A 97 12.86 -22.67 16.14
N PHE A 98 12.00 -23.67 16.32
CA PHE A 98 12.07 -24.59 17.46
C PHE A 98 11.90 -26.03 17.00
#